data_AF-A0A7S3AQ01-F1
#
_entry.id   AF-A0A7S3AQ01-F1
#
_cell.length_a   1.000
_cell.length_b   1.000
_cell.length_c   1.000
_cell.angle_alpha   90.00
_cell.angle_beta   90.00
_cell.angle_gamma   90.00
#
_symmetry.space_group_name_H-M   'P 1'
#
loop_
_entity.id
_entity.type
_entity.pdbx_description
1 polymer ?
#
loop_
_entity_poly.entity_id
_entity_poly.type
_entity_poly.pdbx_seq_one_letter_code
_entity_poly.pdbx_strand_id
1 'polypeptide(L)'
;DEILGRIRLGMGREILAASHAAHHGQSCIGLDWSRFELALLQEVVGALGGAVVSTICQELAFDYPGMMHGAPDLLLLDGVRGSATFVEVKGPGDKLSEKQQCWIDCLLASGATVEICHVQSET
;
A
#
# COMPACT_ATOMS: atom_id res chain seq x y z
N ASP A 1 0.60 -8.28 -17.88
CA ASP A 1 -0.07 -9.31 -17.07
C ASP A 1 -1.56 -8.97 -16.94
N GLU A 2 -2.45 -9.95 -17.12
CA GLU A 2 -3.90 -9.72 -17.28
C GLU A 2 -4.56 -9.15 -16.01
N ILE A 3 -4.16 -9.66 -14.84
CA ILE A 3 -4.72 -9.24 -13.54
C ILE A 3 -4.34 -7.79 -13.23
N LEU A 4 -3.07 -7.41 -13.42
CA LEU A 4 -2.58 -6.04 -13.20
C LEU A 4 -3.34 -5.03 -14.08
N GLY A 5 -3.60 -5.38 -15.34
CA GLY A 5 -4.41 -4.55 -16.25
C GLY A 5 -5.83 -4.33 -15.72
N ARG A 6 -6.48 -5.39 -15.21
CA ARG A 6 -7.83 -5.29 -14.62
C ARG A 6 -7.86 -4.47 -13.34
N ILE A 7 -6.87 -4.61 -12.47
CA ILE A 7 -6.72 -3.77 -11.27
C ILE A 7 -6.62 -2.30 -11.68
N ARG A 8 -5.76 -1.99 -12.67
CA ARG A 8 -5.58 -0.63 -13.18
C ARG A 8 -6.86 -0.03 -13.75
N LEU A 9 -7.73 -0.84 -14.33
CA LEU A 9 -9.06 -0.46 -14.83
C LEU A 9 -10.14 -0.36 -13.73
N GLY A 10 -9.76 -0.44 -12.45
CA GLY A 10 -10.66 -0.20 -11.32
C GLY A 10 -11.28 -1.47 -10.73
N MET A 11 -10.96 -2.67 -11.22
CA MET A 11 -11.51 -3.93 -10.71
C MET A 11 -10.86 -4.40 -9.39
N GLY A 12 -10.05 -3.56 -8.74
CA GLY A 12 -9.27 -3.95 -7.57
C GLY A 12 -10.14 -4.45 -6.41
N ARG A 13 -11.29 -3.81 -6.16
CA ARG A 13 -12.19 -4.15 -5.05
C ARG A 13 -12.85 -5.52 -5.24
N GLU A 14 -13.26 -5.82 -6.46
CA GLU A 14 -13.91 -7.07 -6.85
C GLU A 14 -12.90 -8.22 -6.85
N ILE A 15 -11.70 -7.99 -7.40
CA ILE A 15 -10.61 -8.97 -7.39
C ILE A 15 -10.19 -9.29 -5.95
N LEU A 16 -10.05 -8.28 -5.09
CA LEU A 16 -9.76 -8.47 -3.68
C LEU A 16 -10.82 -9.31 -2.97
N ALA A 17 -12.11 -8.98 -3.13
CA ALA A 17 -13.20 -9.72 -2.50
C ALA A 17 -13.29 -11.17 -2.97
N ALA A 18 -13.14 -11.41 -4.29
CA ALA A 18 -13.14 -12.75 -4.84
C ALA A 18 -11.95 -13.58 -4.31
N SER A 19 -10.75 -12.99 -4.28
CA SER A 19 -9.55 -13.64 -3.74
C SER A 19 -9.70 -13.94 -2.25
N HIS A 20 -10.20 -12.98 -1.47
CA HIS A 20 -10.46 -13.18 -0.05
C HIS A 20 -11.46 -14.32 0.17
N ALA A 21 -12.59 -14.35 -0.53
CA ALA A 21 -13.58 -15.42 -0.39
C ALA A 21 -13.03 -16.82 -0.75
N ALA A 22 -12.14 -16.90 -1.75
CA ALA A 22 -11.55 -18.16 -2.19
C ALA A 22 -10.41 -18.66 -1.29
N HIS A 23 -9.68 -17.75 -0.62
CA HIS A 23 -8.41 -18.07 0.03
C HIS A 23 -8.34 -17.75 1.52
N HIS A 24 -9.37 -17.14 2.12
CA HIS A 24 -9.35 -16.74 3.53
C HIS A 24 -8.95 -17.90 4.46
N GLY A 25 -7.97 -17.65 5.34
CA GLY A 25 -7.45 -18.63 6.29
C GLY A 25 -6.35 -19.55 5.74
N GLN A 26 -6.03 -19.48 4.44
CA GLN A 26 -4.88 -20.21 3.88
C GLN A 26 -3.55 -19.56 4.30
N SER A 27 -2.56 -20.35 4.67
CA SER A 27 -1.22 -19.83 4.95
C SER A 27 -0.59 -19.29 3.67
N CYS A 28 -0.24 -18.00 3.67
CA CYS A 28 0.40 -17.32 2.55
C CYS A 28 1.46 -16.36 3.10
N ILE A 29 2.62 -16.29 2.44
CA ILE A 29 3.73 -15.43 2.86
C ILE A 29 3.26 -13.97 2.79
N GLY A 30 3.54 -13.20 3.84
CA GLY A 30 3.24 -11.76 3.89
C GLY A 30 1.77 -11.41 4.18
N LEU A 31 0.90 -12.39 4.44
CA LEU A 31 -0.50 -12.17 4.78
C LEU A 31 -0.81 -12.54 6.23
N ASP A 32 -1.50 -11.62 6.92
CA ASP A 32 -2.15 -11.85 8.21
C ASP A 32 -3.65 -11.58 8.05
N TRP A 33 -4.43 -12.66 7.92
CA TRP A 33 -5.88 -12.60 7.73
C TRP A 33 -6.63 -12.01 8.94
N SER A 34 -6.01 -11.98 10.11
CA SER A 34 -6.67 -11.49 11.34
C SER A 34 -6.55 -9.99 11.55
N ARG A 35 -5.70 -9.32 10.75
CA ARG A 35 -5.32 -7.94 11.01
C ARG A 35 -6.41 -6.93 10.64
N PHE A 36 -7.14 -7.16 9.55
CA PHE A 36 -8.11 -6.22 9.00
C PHE A 36 -9.32 -6.91 8.39
N GLU A 37 -10.49 -6.31 8.55
CA GLU A 37 -11.73 -6.75 7.90
C GLU A 37 -11.73 -6.47 6.40
N LEU A 38 -12.35 -7.35 5.61
CA LEU A 38 -12.44 -7.20 4.14
C LEU A 38 -13.02 -5.86 3.71
N ALA A 39 -14.04 -5.36 4.41
CA ALA A 39 -14.68 -4.07 4.10
C ALA A 39 -13.66 -2.92 4.12
N LEU A 40 -12.80 -2.85 5.15
CA LEU A 40 -11.75 -1.84 5.26
C LEU A 40 -10.73 -1.97 4.12
N LEU A 41 -10.35 -3.21 3.78
CA LEU A 41 -9.41 -3.45 2.68
C LEU A 41 -9.98 -2.99 1.32
N GLN A 42 -11.28 -3.16 1.09
CA GLN A 42 -11.94 -2.66 -0.13
C GLN A 42 -12.03 -1.12 -0.16
N GLU A 43 -12.25 -0.48 0.99
CA GLU A 43 -12.17 0.98 1.12
C GLU A 43 -10.77 1.48 0.75
N VAL A 44 -9.73 0.87 1.31
CA VAL A 44 -8.32 1.14 1.01
C VAL A 44 -8.02 1.02 -0.47
N VAL A 45 -8.36 -0.10 -1.10
CA VAL A 45 -8.11 -0.32 -2.53
C VAL A 45 -8.80 0.72 -3.40
N GLY A 46 -10.00 1.14 -3.02
CA GLY A 46 -10.68 2.22 -3.75
C GLY A 46 -10.07 3.59 -3.53
N ALA A 47 -9.65 3.91 -2.31
CA ALA A 47 -9.04 5.19 -1.96
C ALA A 47 -7.64 5.37 -2.56
N LEU A 48 -6.88 4.28 -2.71
CA LEU A 48 -5.60 4.26 -3.41
C LEU A 48 -5.77 4.37 -4.93
N GLY A 49 -6.86 3.80 -5.47
CA GLY A 49 -7.12 3.75 -6.90
C GLY A 49 -6.32 2.67 -7.64
N GLY A 50 -6.81 2.30 -8.82
CA GLY A 50 -6.31 1.15 -9.58
C GLY A 50 -4.84 1.27 -10.02
N ALA A 51 -4.37 2.48 -10.35
CA ALA A 51 -2.99 2.70 -10.78
C ALA A 51 -1.98 2.39 -9.67
N VAL A 52 -2.23 2.92 -8.46
CA VAL A 52 -1.38 2.73 -7.28
C VAL A 52 -1.36 1.26 -6.86
N VAL A 53 -2.54 0.64 -6.73
CA VAL A 53 -2.67 -0.77 -6.33
C VAL A 53 -1.99 -1.68 -7.36
N SER A 54 -2.19 -1.43 -8.65
CA SER A 54 -1.52 -2.20 -9.71
C SER A 54 0.00 -2.07 -9.63
N THR A 55 0.54 -0.90 -9.32
CA THR A 55 2.00 -0.71 -9.19
C THR A 55 2.52 -1.44 -7.95
N ILE A 56 1.88 -1.32 -6.78
CA ILE A 56 2.29 -2.05 -5.57
C ILE A 56 2.32 -3.57 -5.83
N CYS A 57 1.27 -4.12 -6.44
CA CYS A 57 1.22 -5.54 -6.79
C CYS A 57 2.32 -5.93 -7.78
N GLN A 58 2.62 -5.08 -8.76
CA GLN A 58 3.66 -5.33 -9.74
C GLN A 58 5.05 -5.37 -9.10
N GLU A 59 5.38 -4.40 -8.26
CA GLU A 59 6.68 -4.33 -7.58
C GLU A 59 6.89 -5.53 -6.64
N LEU A 60 5.88 -5.87 -5.85
CA LEU A 60 5.93 -7.04 -4.96
C LEU A 60 6.03 -8.37 -5.72
N ALA A 61 5.35 -8.49 -6.88
CA ALA A 61 5.43 -9.69 -7.70
C ALA A 61 6.76 -9.82 -8.45
N PHE A 62 7.38 -8.68 -8.81
CA PHE A 62 8.65 -8.65 -9.52
C PHE A 62 9.85 -8.96 -8.61
N ASP A 63 9.92 -8.34 -7.42
CA ASP A 63 11.00 -8.58 -6.46
C ASP A 63 10.48 -8.54 -5.01
N TYR A 64 9.83 -9.63 -4.59
CA TYR A 64 9.29 -9.73 -3.23
C TYR A 64 10.37 -9.54 -2.14
N PRO A 65 11.54 -10.21 -2.15
CA PRO A 65 12.57 -10.01 -1.12
C PRO A 65 13.10 -8.57 -1.05
N GLY A 66 13.22 -7.89 -2.19
CA GLY A 66 13.62 -6.49 -2.27
C GLY A 66 12.56 -5.53 -1.73
N MET A 67 11.30 -5.77 -2.08
CA MET A 67 10.18 -4.86 -1.84
C MET A 67 9.40 -5.13 -0.55
N MET A 68 9.57 -6.29 0.10
CA MET A 68 8.83 -6.61 1.34
C MET A 68 9.20 -5.72 2.55
N HIS A 69 10.19 -4.82 2.44
CA HIS A 69 10.59 -3.88 3.47
C HIS A 69 10.64 -2.44 2.92
N GLY A 70 10.53 -1.45 3.81
CA GLY A 70 10.70 -0.04 3.46
C GLY A 70 9.46 0.64 2.89
N ALA A 71 8.31 -0.02 2.90
CA ALA A 71 7.03 0.66 2.66
C ALA A 71 6.80 1.74 3.74
N PRO A 72 6.10 2.85 3.42
CA PRO A 72 5.82 3.90 4.39
C PRO A 72 5.10 3.38 5.65
N ASP A 73 5.45 3.94 6.81
CA ASP A 73 4.97 3.50 8.12
C ASP A 73 3.45 3.50 8.27
N LEU A 74 2.77 4.52 7.74
CA LEU A 74 1.34 4.74 7.88
C LEU A 74 0.65 4.87 6.53
N LEU A 75 -0.62 4.45 6.50
CA LEU A 75 -1.57 4.79 5.44
C LEU A 75 -2.77 5.49 6.08
N LEU A 76 -2.95 6.77 5.77
CA LEU A 76 -4.07 7.57 6.24
C LEU A 76 -5.22 7.47 5.23
N LEU A 77 -6.42 7.12 5.70
CA LEU A 77 -7.63 7.06 4.89
C LEU A 77 -8.53 8.24 5.23
N ASP A 78 -8.88 9.03 4.22
CA ASP A 78 -9.95 10.01 4.32
C ASP A 78 -11.24 9.39 3.77
N GLY A 79 -12.08 8.87 4.66
CA GLY A 79 -13.36 8.25 4.31
C GLY A 79 -14.38 9.22 3.70
N VAL A 80 -14.21 10.54 3.88
CA VAL A 80 -15.11 11.55 3.31
C VAL A 80 -14.69 11.89 1.89
N ARG A 81 -13.38 12.07 1.66
CA ARG A 81 -12.84 12.40 0.33
C ARG A 81 -12.58 11.19 -0.55
N GLY A 82 -12.55 9.99 0.03
CA GLY A 82 -12.22 8.76 -0.67
C GLY A 82 -10.77 8.75 -1.17
N SER A 83 -9.85 9.32 -0.40
CA SER A 83 -8.42 9.43 -0.73
C SER A 83 -7.56 8.77 0.33
N ALA A 84 -6.36 8.34 -0.06
CA ALA A 84 -5.38 7.81 0.88
C ALA A 84 -4.02 8.51 0.74
N THR A 85 -3.32 8.67 1.86
CA THR A 85 -1.98 9.26 1.92
C THR A 85 -1.04 8.30 2.64
N PHE A 86 0.05 7.93 1.99
CA PHE A 86 1.14 7.22 2.64
C PHE A 86 1.98 8.21 3.45
N VAL A 87 2.35 7.85 4.67
CA VAL A 87 3.18 8.70 5.53
C VAL A 87 4.34 7.89 6.09
N GLU A 88 5.55 8.40 5.87
CA GLU A 88 6.77 7.88 6.47
C GLU A 88 7.16 8.80 7.63
N VAL A 89 7.34 8.23 8.82
CA VAL A 89 7.59 9.01 10.04
C VAL A 89 9.09 9.01 10.35
N LYS A 90 9.65 10.18 10.64
CA LYS A 90 11.05 10.35 10.99
C LYS A 90 11.20 11.08 12.31
N GLY A 91 11.88 10.44 13.26
CA GLY A 91 12.26 11.06 14.52
C GLY A 91 13.42 12.05 14.35
N PRO A 92 13.82 12.73 15.43
CA PRO A 92 14.96 13.65 15.41
C PRO A 92 16.25 12.95 14.95
N GLY A 93 16.81 13.43 13.83
CA GLY A 93 18.06 12.89 13.26
C GLY A 93 17.89 11.68 12.34
N ASP A 94 16.68 11.12 12.22
CA ASP A 94 16.42 10.00 11.32
C ASP A 94 16.42 10.45 9.85
N LYS A 95 16.92 9.55 8.99
CA LYS A 95 16.94 9.73 7.54
C LYS A 95 16.16 8.62 6.85
N LEU A 96 15.74 8.88 5.62
CA LEU A 96 15.18 7.85 4.76
C LEU A 96 16.26 6.82 4.40
N SER A 97 15.94 5.54 4.55
CA SER A 97 16.77 4.47 4.00
C SER A 97 16.65 4.43 2.47
N GLU A 98 17.59 3.79 1.79
CA GLU A 98 17.51 3.60 0.33
C GLU A 98 16.24 2.84 -0.08
N LYS A 99 15.85 1.81 0.69
CA LYS A 99 14.62 1.05 0.43
C LYS A 99 13.35 1.91 0.56
N GLN A 100 13.33 2.80 1.54
CA GLN A 100 12.21 3.75 1.69
C GLN A 100 12.14 4.73 0.54
N GLN A 101 13.29 5.24 0.09
CA GLN A 101 13.35 6.11 -1.10
C GLN A 101 12.81 5.38 -2.34
N CYS A 102 13.23 4.14 -2.59
CA CYS A 102 12.71 3.35 -3.70
C CYS A 102 11.18 3.19 -3.63
N TRP A 103 10.63 2.86 -2.46
CA TRP A 103 9.18 2.74 -2.30
C TRP A 103 8.45 4.06 -2.54
N ILE A 104 8.96 5.15 -1.98
CA ILE A 104 8.39 6.49 -2.16
C ILE A 104 8.39 6.87 -3.65
N ASP A 105 9.49 6.64 -4.37
CA ASP A 105 9.60 6.93 -5.80
C ASP A 105 8.58 6.11 -6.61
N CYS A 106 8.44 4.82 -6.33
CA CYS A 106 7.44 3.96 -6.96
C CYS A 106 6.01 4.45 -6.70
N LEU A 107 5.70 4.82 -5.46
CA LEU A 107 4.38 5.31 -5.06
C LEU A 107 4.05 6.64 -5.74
N LEU A 108 4.97 7.61 -5.70
CA LEU A 108 4.80 8.91 -6.36
C LEU A 108 4.65 8.75 -7.88
N ALA A 109 5.46 7.90 -8.51
CA ALA A 109 5.35 7.61 -9.95
C ALA A 109 4.01 6.97 -10.34
N SER A 110 3.35 6.27 -9.41
CA SER A 110 2.01 5.70 -9.61
C SER A 110 0.86 6.68 -9.38
N GLY A 111 1.15 7.90 -8.91
CA GLY A 111 0.18 8.94 -8.60
C GLY A 111 -0.34 8.91 -7.16
N ALA A 112 0.30 8.16 -6.26
CA ALA A 112 -0.06 8.17 -4.85
C ALA A 112 0.40 9.47 -4.16
N THR A 113 -0.33 9.87 -3.12
CA THR A 113 0.12 10.93 -2.21
C THR A 113 1.04 10.33 -1.15
N VAL A 114 2.23 10.89 -1.01
CA VAL A 114 3.20 10.46 0.00
C VAL A 114 3.71 11.68 0.77
N GLU A 115 3.76 11.59 2.09
CA GLU A 115 4.28 12.63 2.99
C GLU A 115 5.37 12.09 3.91
N ILE A 116 6.32 12.95 4.26
CA ILE A 116 7.32 12.67 5.29
C ILE A 116 6.95 13.46 6.54
N CYS A 117 6.62 12.75 7.62
CA CYS A 117 6.26 13.36 8.90
C CYS A 117 7.48 13.43 9.81
N HIS A 118 8.02 14.63 10.00
CA HIS A 118 9.13 14.86 10.92
C HIS A 118 8.62 15.16 12.33
N VAL A 119 8.91 14.27 13.28
CA VAL A 119 8.57 14.45 14.68
C VAL A 119 9.69 15.22 15.39
N GLN A 120 9.33 16.28 16.09
CA GLN A 120 10.25 17.07 16.91
C GLN A 120 10.19 16.61 18.36
N SER A 121 11.34 16.55 19.04
CA SER A 121 11.38 16.43 20.50
C SER A 121 11.06 17.78 21.12
N GLU A 122 10.09 17.83 22.04
CA GLU A 122 9.97 18.99 22.92
C GLU A 122 11.24 19.10 23.78
N THR A 123 11.82 20.31 23.83
CA THR A 123 12.97 20.65 24.67
C THR A 123 12.49 21.35 25.93
#